data_AF-A0A842PUY2-F1
#
_entry.id   AF-A0A842PUY2-F1
#
_cell.length_a   1.000
_cell.length_b   1.000
_cell.length_c   1.000
_cell.angle_alpha   90.00
_cell.angle_beta   90.00
_cell.angle_gamma   90.00
#
_symmetry.space_group_name_H-M   'P 1'
#
loop_
_entity.id
_entity.type
_entity.pdbx_description
1 polymer ?
#
loop_
_entity_poly.entity_id
_entity_poly.type
_entity_poly.pdbx_seq_one_letter_code
_entity_poly.pdbx_strand_id
1 'polypeptide(L)'
;MASVIAVLAIALLAALFMSFTVGANSNSAPVAPAVGANALSVLRAALLVGIVAGLGAILQGGSISETIGKDLVTGVSITPLAAAAALLTAATLITIGNTYGYPIPSAFTVTGAMIGAGLALGGGFAVNEYVVILGFWFAIPLVEGVLAYGLARGLRSDAIPETVGIPVLGGAVGYALANIQLTVIPTAAGTQGSVARYLATTYQFLPTVVGGSYTLGMVVVSVVGGLVALVGTRALLHRDETAGINQFLVALGLVVVFTSGGTQVGLATGPLEAVFETDLQLSSIYLLALGGGGILLGAWIRGPRLVQAVSNEYASLGPRRSIAALIPAFLIAQLAIVLGIPISFNKVMIASIVGSGLAASSSGGSGVSPRKVGITIGSWVGSMLGAGVISYGLYLLLNAAPVVG
;
A
#
# COMPACT_ATOMS: atom_id res chain seq x y z
N MET A 1 -15.46 -29.77 16.13
CA MET A 1 -14.33 -28.98 16.68
C MET A 1 -13.05 -29.17 15.89
N ALA A 2 -12.57 -30.40 15.64
CA ALA A 2 -11.35 -30.63 14.86
C ALA A 2 -11.41 -30.08 13.41
N SER A 3 -12.56 -30.18 12.73
CA SER A 3 -12.78 -29.61 11.40
C SER A 3 -12.69 -28.07 11.39
N VAL A 4 -13.34 -27.40 12.35
CA VAL A 4 -13.32 -25.93 12.48
C VAL A 4 -11.90 -25.39 12.70
N ILE A 5 -11.13 -26.03 13.59
CA ILE A 5 -9.73 -25.66 13.85
C ILE A 5 -8.88 -25.87 12.59
N ALA A 6 -9.10 -26.97 11.85
CA ALA A 6 -8.38 -27.24 10.62
C ALA A 6 -8.68 -26.19 9.53
N VAL A 7 -9.95 -25.81 9.34
CA VAL A 7 -10.33 -24.78 8.36
C VAL A 7 -9.74 -23.43 8.74
N LEU A 8 -9.80 -23.03 10.01
CA LEU A 8 -9.18 -21.80 10.48
C LEU A 8 -7.66 -21.81 10.29
N ALA A 9 -6.99 -22.93 10.58
CA ALA A 9 -5.55 -23.07 10.36
C ALA A 9 -5.19 -22.92 8.87
N ILE A 10 -5.97 -23.54 7.96
CA ILE A 10 -5.77 -23.38 6.52
C ILE A 10 -5.96 -21.92 6.10
N ALA A 11 -6.98 -21.24 6.63
CA ALA A 11 -7.22 -19.85 6.31
C ALA A 11 -6.10 -18.92 6.81
N LEU A 12 -5.57 -19.18 8.01
CA LEU A 12 -4.40 -18.46 8.54
C LEU A 12 -3.14 -18.71 7.72
N LEU A 13 -2.91 -19.95 7.26
CA LEU A 13 -1.81 -20.27 6.35
C LEU A 13 -1.98 -19.58 4.99
N ALA A 14 -3.20 -19.50 4.48
CA ALA A 14 -3.52 -18.77 3.26
C ALA A 14 -3.25 -17.26 3.42
N ALA A 15 -3.65 -16.67 4.55
CA ALA A 15 -3.34 -15.28 4.89
C ALA A 15 -1.84 -15.03 5.02
N LEU A 16 -1.09 -15.95 5.62
CA LEU A 16 0.37 -15.88 5.70
C LEU A 16 1.02 -15.98 4.31
N PHE A 17 0.52 -16.88 3.45
CA PHE A 17 1.01 -17.02 2.07
C PHE A 17 0.71 -15.77 1.23
N MET A 18 -0.48 -15.19 1.38
CA MET A 18 -0.82 -13.93 0.74
C MET A 18 0.07 -12.78 1.24
N SER A 19 0.27 -12.68 2.56
CA SER A 19 1.15 -11.69 3.19
C SER A 19 2.59 -11.81 2.71
N PHE A 20 3.11 -13.04 2.62
CA PHE A 20 4.42 -13.33 2.01
C PHE A 20 4.48 -12.87 0.56
N THR A 21 3.43 -13.14 -0.20
CA THR A 21 3.36 -12.78 -1.63
C THR A 21 3.35 -11.27 -1.84
N VAL A 22 2.62 -10.50 -1.02
CA VAL A 22 2.62 -9.03 -1.12
C VAL A 22 3.94 -8.43 -0.63
N GLY A 23 4.53 -8.98 0.43
CA GLY A 23 5.85 -8.55 0.93
C GLY A 23 6.96 -8.71 -0.12
N ALA A 24 6.95 -9.85 -0.81
CA ALA A 24 7.83 -10.14 -1.93
C ALA A 24 7.61 -9.22 -3.15
N ASN A 25 6.42 -8.64 -3.27
CA ASN A 25 5.97 -7.89 -4.44
C ASN A 25 5.78 -6.39 -4.15
N SER A 26 4.55 -6.04 -3.79
CA SER A 26 4.06 -4.67 -3.64
C SER A 26 4.87 -3.84 -2.63
N ASN A 27 5.34 -4.45 -1.53
CA ASN A 27 6.05 -3.75 -0.47
C ASN A 27 7.52 -3.46 -0.81
N SER A 28 8.08 -4.18 -1.79
CA SER A 28 9.46 -4.05 -2.24
C SER A 28 9.63 -2.99 -3.34
N ALA A 29 8.56 -2.66 -4.07
CA ALA A 29 8.59 -1.64 -5.13
C ALA A 29 9.01 -0.22 -4.68
N PRO A 30 8.60 0.29 -3.50
CA PRO A 30 8.89 1.68 -3.11
C PRO A 30 10.36 2.02 -2.88
N VAL A 31 11.23 1.03 -2.65
CA VAL A 31 12.68 1.26 -2.50
C VAL A 31 13.43 1.19 -3.83
N ALA A 32 12.81 0.68 -4.90
CA ALA A 32 13.45 0.57 -6.20
C ALA A 32 13.96 1.92 -6.76
N PRO A 33 13.29 3.08 -6.59
CA PRO A 33 13.84 4.38 -6.97
C PRO A 33 15.12 4.77 -6.21
N ALA A 34 15.23 4.41 -4.93
CA ALA A 34 16.42 4.68 -4.11
C ALA A 34 17.59 3.77 -4.49
N VAL A 35 17.30 2.49 -4.79
CA VAL A 35 18.30 1.53 -5.28
C VAL A 35 18.77 1.91 -6.68
N GLY A 36 17.84 2.25 -7.59
CA GLY A 36 18.16 2.68 -8.95
C GLY A 36 18.98 3.98 -8.99
N ALA A 37 18.79 4.87 -8.01
CA ALA A 37 19.61 6.07 -7.84
C ALA A 37 20.97 5.81 -7.15
N ASN A 38 21.34 4.55 -6.89
CA ASN A 38 22.55 4.13 -6.16
C ASN A 38 22.65 4.68 -4.73
N ALA A 39 21.53 5.08 -4.12
CA ALA A 39 21.50 5.55 -2.74
C ALA A 39 21.45 4.39 -1.72
N LEU A 40 21.03 3.20 -2.15
CA LEU A 40 20.89 2.02 -1.30
C LEU A 40 21.21 0.74 -2.08
N SER A 41 21.90 -0.22 -1.47
CA SER A 41 22.14 -1.52 -2.12
C SER A 41 20.90 -2.42 -2.02
N VAL A 42 20.71 -3.32 -3.00
CA VAL A 42 19.56 -4.24 -3.08
C VAL A 42 19.33 -5.01 -1.78
N LEU A 43 20.38 -5.59 -1.18
CA LEU A 43 20.24 -6.38 0.05
C LEU A 43 19.88 -5.53 1.27
N ARG A 44 20.46 -4.33 1.39
CA ARG A 44 20.10 -3.39 2.46
C ARG A 44 18.66 -2.91 2.30
N ALA A 45 18.25 -2.65 1.06
CA ALA A 45 16.89 -2.29 0.73
C ALA A 45 15.91 -3.40 1.14
N ALA A 46 16.16 -4.66 0.75
CA ALA A 46 15.29 -5.77 1.13
C ALA A 46 15.20 -5.96 2.64
N LEU A 47 16.32 -5.85 3.37
CA LEU A 47 16.34 -5.94 4.84
C LEU A 47 15.44 -4.87 5.46
N LEU A 48 15.62 -3.61 5.06
CA LEU A 48 14.84 -2.49 5.56
C LEU A 48 13.37 -2.60 5.17
N VAL A 49 13.06 -3.07 3.95
CA VAL A 49 11.68 -3.31 3.51
C VAL A 49 10.97 -4.26 4.45
N GLY A 50 11.57 -5.42 4.76
CA GLY A 50 10.89 -6.40 5.62
C GLY A 50 10.55 -5.85 7.00
N ILE A 51 11.47 -5.08 7.61
CA ILE A 51 11.24 -4.46 8.92
C ILE A 51 10.20 -3.34 8.83
N VAL A 52 10.40 -2.38 7.93
CA VAL A 52 9.58 -1.17 7.86
C VAL A 52 8.18 -1.47 7.32
N ALA A 53 8.04 -2.36 6.35
CA ALA A 53 6.73 -2.80 5.86
C ALA A 53 5.99 -3.65 6.89
N GLY A 54 6.70 -4.52 7.63
CA GLY A 54 6.12 -5.29 8.73
C GLY A 54 5.61 -4.38 9.86
N LEU A 55 6.36 -3.34 10.21
CA LEU A 55 5.91 -2.32 11.17
C LEU A 55 4.70 -1.54 10.63
N GLY A 56 4.72 -1.13 9.36
CA GLY A 56 3.58 -0.47 8.72
C GLY A 56 2.32 -1.33 8.70
N ALA A 57 2.48 -2.63 8.43
CA ALA A 57 1.39 -3.59 8.48
C ALA A 57 0.73 -3.64 9.87
N ILE A 58 1.53 -3.73 10.93
CA ILE A 58 1.02 -3.80 12.30
C ILE A 58 0.40 -2.48 12.74
N LEU A 59 1.07 -1.36 12.45
CA LEU A 59 0.72 -0.06 12.99
C LEU A 59 -0.32 0.71 12.18
N GLN A 60 -0.51 0.40 10.89
CA GLN A 60 -1.38 1.15 9.98
C GLN A 60 -2.35 0.26 9.18
N GLY A 61 -2.31 -1.07 9.37
CA GLY A 61 -3.06 -2.01 8.54
C GLY A 61 -4.58 -2.07 8.73
N GLY A 62 -5.13 -1.40 9.75
CA GLY A 62 -6.51 -1.60 10.17
C GLY A 62 -7.55 -1.18 9.12
N SER A 63 -7.40 -0.02 8.48
CA SER A 63 -8.47 0.53 7.64
C SER A 63 -8.75 -0.26 6.36
N ILE A 64 -7.72 -0.85 5.74
CA ILE A 64 -7.91 -1.65 4.51
C ILE A 64 -8.43 -3.06 4.84
N SER A 65 -8.11 -3.60 6.02
CA SER A 65 -8.66 -4.87 6.47
C SER A 65 -10.19 -4.83 6.50
N GLU A 66 -10.76 -3.75 7.02
CA GLU A 66 -12.21 -3.60 7.23
C GLU A 66 -12.97 -3.70 5.90
N THR A 67 -12.52 -2.94 4.89
CA THR A 67 -13.16 -2.91 3.56
C THR A 67 -13.06 -4.25 2.84
N ILE A 68 -11.90 -4.93 2.90
CA ILE A 68 -11.73 -6.25 2.26
C ILE A 68 -12.58 -7.33 2.96
N GLY A 69 -12.75 -7.24 4.28
CA GLY A 69 -13.46 -8.22 5.09
C GLY A 69 -14.98 -8.09 5.08
N LYS A 70 -15.50 -6.85 5.03
CA LYS A 70 -16.91 -6.57 5.34
C LYS A 70 -17.69 -5.91 4.19
N ASP A 71 -17.03 -5.11 3.35
CA ASP A 71 -17.76 -4.20 2.44
C ASP A 71 -17.93 -4.72 1.01
N LEU A 72 -17.18 -5.77 0.63
CA LEU A 72 -17.18 -6.27 -0.75
C LEU A 72 -18.38 -7.16 -1.11
N VAL A 73 -19.09 -7.75 -0.15
CA VAL A 73 -20.19 -8.70 -0.41
C VAL A 73 -21.31 -8.45 0.59
N THR A 74 -22.56 -8.46 0.10
CA THR A 74 -23.75 -8.17 0.92
C THR A 74 -24.48 -9.45 1.33
N GLY A 75 -25.18 -9.41 2.46
CA GLY A 75 -26.10 -10.48 2.89
C GLY A 75 -25.44 -11.72 3.51
N VAL A 76 -24.10 -11.80 3.53
CA VAL A 76 -23.34 -12.88 4.16
C VAL A 76 -22.07 -12.34 4.83
N SER A 77 -21.60 -13.00 5.87
CA SER A 77 -20.27 -12.80 6.44
C SER A 77 -19.28 -13.78 5.83
N ILE A 78 -18.06 -13.31 5.52
CA ILE A 78 -17.00 -14.17 4.99
C ILE A 78 -16.62 -15.23 6.03
N THR A 79 -16.73 -16.51 5.65
CA THR A 79 -16.33 -17.64 6.50
C THR A 79 -14.83 -17.92 6.38
N PRO A 80 -14.19 -18.61 7.36
CA PRO A 80 -12.80 -19.03 7.23
C PRO A 80 -12.52 -19.83 5.96
N LEU A 81 -13.47 -20.65 5.50
CA LEU A 81 -13.33 -21.43 4.28
C LEU A 81 -13.32 -20.55 3.02
N ALA A 82 -14.22 -19.57 2.95
CA ALA A 82 -14.27 -18.60 1.86
C ALA A 82 -13.03 -17.70 1.83
N ALA A 83 -12.57 -17.25 3.01
CA ALA A 83 -11.32 -16.53 3.16
C ALA A 83 -10.12 -17.36 2.66
N ALA A 84 -10.05 -18.64 3.05
CA ALA A 84 -9.00 -19.55 2.57
C ALA A 84 -9.02 -19.70 1.05
N ALA A 85 -10.19 -19.96 0.45
CA ALA A 85 -10.34 -20.10 -1.00
C ALA A 85 -9.89 -18.82 -1.74
N ALA A 86 -10.33 -17.66 -1.26
CA ALA A 86 -9.99 -16.38 -1.88
C ALA A 86 -8.51 -16.03 -1.75
N LEU A 87 -7.94 -16.15 -0.55
CA LEU A 87 -6.54 -15.83 -0.27
C LEU A 87 -5.58 -16.78 -0.99
N LEU A 88 -5.87 -18.09 -1.02
CA LEU A 88 -5.08 -19.06 -1.78
C LEU A 88 -5.13 -18.76 -3.28
N THR A 89 -6.31 -18.46 -3.82
CA THR A 89 -6.47 -18.09 -5.23
C THR A 89 -5.65 -16.86 -5.56
N ALA A 90 -5.82 -15.77 -4.80
CA ALA A 90 -5.12 -14.52 -5.04
C ALA A 90 -3.60 -14.67 -4.90
N ALA A 91 -3.12 -15.27 -3.81
CA ALA A 91 -1.70 -15.46 -3.56
C ALA A 91 -1.03 -16.34 -4.64
N THR A 92 -1.73 -17.38 -5.11
CA THR A 92 -1.24 -18.27 -6.18
C THR A 92 -1.15 -17.52 -7.50
N LEU A 93 -2.20 -16.81 -7.92
CA LEU A 93 -2.20 -16.05 -9.18
C LEU A 93 -1.12 -14.96 -9.19
N ILE A 94 -0.97 -14.22 -8.09
CA ILE A 94 0.06 -13.18 -7.95
C ILE A 94 1.45 -13.82 -7.99
N THR A 95 1.66 -14.92 -7.27
CA THR A 95 2.94 -15.64 -7.26
C THR A 95 3.34 -16.13 -8.65
N ILE A 96 2.39 -16.73 -9.37
CA ILE A 96 2.59 -17.22 -10.75
C ILE A 96 2.94 -16.04 -11.66
N GLY A 97 2.10 -15.01 -11.69
CA GLY A 97 2.30 -13.86 -12.56
C GLY A 97 3.65 -13.19 -12.33
N ASN A 98 4.02 -12.94 -11.07
CA ASN A 98 5.31 -12.35 -10.71
C ASN A 98 6.49 -13.22 -11.13
N THR A 99 6.36 -14.56 -11.05
CA THR A 99 7.41 -15.49 -11.46
C THR A 99 7.65 -15.45 -12.97
N TYR A 100 6.60 -15.20 -13.75
CA TYR A 100 6.68 -15.01 -15.21
C TYR A 100 6.92 -13.54 -15.62
N GLY A 101 7.22 -12.64 -14.66
CA GLY A 101 7.55 -11.24 -14.94
C GLY A 101 6.34 -10.34 -15.22
N TYR A 102 5.11 -10.80 -14.95
CA TYR A 102 3.90 -9.98 -15.04
C TYR A 102 3.52 -9.48 -13.64
N PRO A 103 3.67 -8.17 -13.32
CA PRO A 103 3.30 -7.64 -12.02
C PRO A 103 1.78 -7.64 -11.88
N ILE A 104 1.24 -8.66 -11.20
CA ILE A 104 -0.19 -8.78 -10.96
C ILE A 104 -0.61 -7.84 -9.83
N PRO A 105 -1.62 -6.99 -10.03
CA PRO A 105 -2.10 -6.09 -9.00
C PRO A 105 -2.80 -6.87 -7.87
N SER A 106 -2.20 -6.83 -6.68
CA SER A 106 -2.70 -7.52 -5.48
C SER A 106 -4.15 -7.15 -5.16
N ALA A 107 -4.45 -5.86 -5.05
CA ALA A 107 -5.79 -5.38 -4.69
C ALA A 107 -6.89 -5.89 -5.65
N PHE A 108 -6.67 -5.82 -6.96
CA PHE A 108 -7.64 -6.31 -7.97
C PHE A 108 -7.89 -7.81 -7.84
N THR A 109 -6.81 -8.57 -7.65
CA THR A 109 -6.87 -10.03 -7.59
C THR A 109 -7.55 -10.50 -6.32
N VAL A 110 -7.26 -9.88 -5.17
CA VAL A 110 -7.93 -10.17 -3.89
C VAL A 110 -9.38 -9.74 -3.93
N THR A 111 -9.69 -8.50 -4.36
CA THR A 111 -11.08 -8.04 -4.48
C THR A 111 -11.90 -8.96 -5.38
N GLY A 112 -11.35 -9.37 -6.53
CA GLY A 112 -12.00 -10.35 -7.40
C GLY A 112 -12.24 -11.70 -6.70
N ALA A 113 -11.21 -12.25 -6.06
CA ALA A 113 -11.32 -13.52 -5.34
C ALA A 113 -12.35 -13.48 -4.19
N MET A 114 -12.40 -12.36 -3.45
CA MET A 114 -13.35 -12.13 -2.35
C MET A 114 -14.78 -12.04 -2.86
N ILE A 115 -15.03 -11.28 -3.93
CA ILE A 115 -16.34 -11.23 -4.57
C ILE A 115 -16.76 -12.64 -5.02
N GLY A 116 -15.86 -13.38 -5.68
CA GLY A 116 -16.11 -14.76 -6.11
C GLY A 116 -16.49 -15.71 -4.96
N ALA A 117 -15.70 -15.73 -3.89
CA ALA A 117 -15.97 -16.59 -2.73
C ALA A 117 -17.27 -16.18 -2.01
N GLY A 118 -17.53 -14.88 -1.85
CA GLY A 118 -18.74 -14.40 -1.19
C GLY A 118 -20.01 -14.62 -1.99
N LEU A 119 -19.97 -14.56 -3.32
CA LEU A 119 -21.09 -14.99 -4.16
C LEU A 119 -21.35 -16.50 -4.03
N ALA A 120 -20.29 -17.31 -3.93
CA ALA A 120 -20.41 -18.75 -3.74
C ALA A 120 -20.99 -19.13 -2.35
N LEU A 121 -20.81 -18.25 -1.37
CA LEU A 121 -21.49 -18.30 -0.06
C LEU A 121 -22.98 -17.95 -0.11
N GLY A 122 -23.49 -17.43 -1.24
CA GLY A 122 -24.86 -16.95 -1.39
C GLY A 122 -25.03 -15.45 -1.13
N GLY A 123 -23.92 -14.70 -1.05
CA GLY A 123 -23.95 -13.24 -0.94
C GLY A 123 -24.35 -12.52 -2.21
N GLY A 124 -24.68 -11.23 -2.08
CA GLY A 124 -25.00 -10.33 -3.18
C GLY A 124 -23.90 -9.30 -3.47
N PHE A 125 -24.04 -8.58 -4.58
CA PHE A 125 -23.08 -7.57 -5.03
C PHE A 125 -23.19 -6.24 -4.24
N ALA A 126 -22.07 -5.73 -3.74
CA ALA A 126 -21.95 -4.41 -3.13
C ALA A 126 -21.71 -3.32 -4.19
N VAL A 127 -22.71 -3.06 -5.04
CA VAL A 127 -22.56 -2.21 -6.25
C VAL A 127 -21.99 -0.81 -5.95
N ASN A 128 -22.47 -0.17 -4.88
CA ASN A 128 -22.00 1.16 -4.49
C ASN A 128 -20.50 1.16 -4.16
N GLU A 129 -20.05 0.17 -3.39
CA GLU A 129 -18.65 0.01 -3.01
C GLU A 129 -17.77 -0.21 -4.24
N TYR A 130 -18.24 -1.04 -5.18
CA TYR A 130 -17.49 -1.29 -6.41
C TYR A 130 -17.32 -0.04 -7.27
N VAL A 131 -18.35 0.82 -7.36
CA VAL A 131 -18.25 2.08 -8.11
C VAL A 131 -17.21 3.00 -7.49
N VAL A 132 -17.17 3.10 -6.15
CA VAL A 132 -16.17 3.90 -5.43
C VAL A 132 -14.76 3.36 -5.65
N ILE A 133 -14.55 2.06 -5.43
CA ILE A 133 -13.26 1.39 -5.61
C ILE A 133 -12.77 1.53 -7.06
N LEU A 134 -13.62 1.21 -8.04
CA LEU A 134 -13.26 1.29 -9.46
C LEU A 134 -12.98 2.73 -9.89
N GLY A 135 -13.82 3.69 -9.46
CA GLY A 135 -13.62 5.11 -9.74
C GLY A 135 -12.26 5.61 -9.24
N PHE A 136 -11.91 5.26 -7.99
CA PHE A 136 -10.60 5.58 -7.43
C PHE A 136 -9.47 4.88 -8.20
N TRP A 137 -9.65 3.60 -8.56
CA TRP A 137 -8.66 2.84 -9.32
C TRP A 137 -8.37 3.41 -10.70
N PHE A 138 -9.38 3.93 -11.40
CA PHE A 138 -9.24 4.60 -12.68
C PHE A 138 -8.61 5.99 -12.55
N ALA A 139 -8.88 6.70 -11.45
CA ALA A 139 -8.30 8.02 -11.20
C ALA A 139 -6.79 7.97 -10.92
N ILE A 140 -6.32 6.93 -10.21
CA ILE A 140 -4.91 6.81 -9.76
C ILE A 140 -3.90 7.11 -10.88
N PRO A 141 -3.90 6.43 -12.05
CA PRO A 141 -2.85 6.64 -13.04
C PRO A 141 -2.76 8.08 -13.57
N LEU A 142 -3.91 8.75 -13.69
CA LEU A 142 -3.98 10.14 -14.15
C LEU A 142 -3.46 11.10 -13.07
N VAL A 143 -3.99 10.99 -11.85
CA VAL A 143 -3.64 11.88 -10.75
C VAL A 143 -2.16 11.72 -10.37
N GLU A 144 -1.69 10.49 -10.24
CA GLU A 144 -0.28 10.17 -9.96
C GLU A 144 0.65 10.71 -11.04
N GLY A 145 0.33 10.43 -12.31
CA GLY A 145 1.15 10.87 -13.43
C GLY A 145 1.27 12.40 -13.49
N VAL A 146 0.17 13.12 -13.30
CA VAL A 146 0.14 14.59 -13.31
C VAL A 146 0.91 15.18 -12.13
N LEU A 147 0.69 14.68 -10.91
CA LEU A 147 1.39 15.17 -9.72
C LEU A 147 2.90 14.92 -9.82
N ALA A 148 3.30 13.71 -10.22
CA ALA A 148 4.70 13.35 -10.35
C ALA A 148 5.40 14.13 -11.48
N TYR A 149 4.71 14.37 -12.61
CA TYR A 149 5.21 15.25 -13.68
C TYR A 149 5.43 16.68 -13.18
N GLY A 150 4.45 17.25 -12.47
CA GLY A 150 4.52 18.60 -11.92
C GLY A 150 5.68 18.78 -10.94
N LEU A 151 5.82 17.85 -9.99
CA LEU A 151 6.93 17.84 -9.03
C LEU A 151 8.29 17.66 -9.72
N ALA A 152 8.38 16.75 -10.69
CA ALA A 152 9.62 16.52 -11.43
C ALA A 152 10.03 17.75 -12.26
N ARG A 153 9.06 18.48 -12.84
CA ARG A 153 9.31 19.73 -13.56
C ARG A 153 9.76 20.84 -12.60
N GLY A 154 9.12 20.94 -11.43
CA GLY A 154 9.49 21.91 -10.39
C GLY A 154 10.92 21.70 -9.87
N LEU A 155 11.27 20.45 -9.52
CA LEU A 155 12.61 20.09 -9.02
C LEU A 155 13.73 20.20 -10.09
N ARG A 156 13.37 20.34 -11.37
CA ARG A 156 14.31 20.57 -12.46
C ARG A 156 14.42 22.03 -12.88
N SER A 157 13.56 22.90 -12.36
CA SER A 157 13.61 24.32 -12.68
C SER A 157 14.80 24.97 -12.00
N ASP A 158 15.60 25.73 -12.76
CA ASP A 158 16.70 26.53 -12.20
C ASP A 158 16.21 27.62 -11.23
N ALA A 159 14.91 27.91 -11.23
CA ALA A 159 14.28 28.85 -10.31
C ALA A 159 14.21 28.33 -8.87
N ILE A 160 14.29 27.01 -8.64
CA ILE A 160 14.16 26.41 -7.30
C ILE A 160 15.41 25.59 -6.98
N PRO A 161 16.34 26.13 -6.19
CA PRO A 161 17.51 25.38 -5.72
C PRO A 161 17.09 24.14 -4.93
N GLU A 162 17.83 23.05 -5.06
CA GLU A 162 17.54 21.79 -4.36
C GLU A 162 17.59 21.96 -2.84
N THR A 163 18.51 22.80 -2.36
CA THR A 163 18.66 23.21 -0.95
C THR A 163 17.45 23.94 -0.38
N VAL A 164 16.46 24.28 -1.21
CA VAL A 164 15.17 24.85 -0.82
C VAL A 164 14.02 23.91 -1.20
N GLY A 165 13.97 23.44 -2.45
CA GLY A 165 12.87 22.62 -2.96
C GLY A 165 12.70 21.30 -2.23
N ILE A 166 13.80 20.55 -2.03
CA ILE A 166 13.74 19.24 -1.37
C ILE A 166 13.39 19.37 0.13
N PRO A 167 13.94 20.33 0.90
CA PRO A 167 13.49 20.56 2.27
C PRO A 167 12.02 20.96 2.39
N VAL A 168 11.49 21.78 1.48
CA VAL A 168 10.05 22.12 1.49
C VAL A 168 9.20 20.87 1.28
N LEU A 169 9.59 20.01 0.35
CA LEU A 169 8.95 18.70 0.14
C LEU A 169 9.08 17.80 1.38
N GLY A 170 10.24 17.80 2.04
CA GLY A 170 10.44 17.11 3.32
C GLY A 170 9.49 17.62 4.40
N GLY A 171 9.24 18.93 4.45
CA GLY A 171 8.25 19.51 5.34
C GLY A 171 6.81 19.10 5.03
N ALA A 172 6.44 19.03 3.75
CA ALA A 172 5.13 18.52 3.34
C ALA A 172 4.94 17.05 3.74
N VAL A 173 5.97 16.22 3.58
CA VAL A 173 5.97 14.82 4.03
C VAL A 173 5.86 14.75 5.56
N GLY A 174 6.61 15.58 6.30
CA GLY A 174 6.52 15.65 7.77
C GLY A 174 5.12 16.06 8.27
N TYR A 175 4.48 17.02 7.60
CA TYR A 175 3.10 17.40 7.88
C TYR A 175 2.13 16.23 7.66
N ALA A 176 2.25 15.55 6.53
CA ALA A 176 1.42 14.39 6.21
C ALA A 176 1.66 13.24 7.21
N LEU A 177 2.92 13.02 7.62
CA LEU A 177 3.29 12.00 8.61
C LEU A 177 2.63 12.22 9.98
N ALA A 178 2.47 13.47 10.42
CA ALA A 178 1.74 13.77 11.65
C ALA A 178 0.25 13.37 11.58
N ASN A 179 -0.30 13.22 10.38
CA ASN A 179 -1.71 12.96 10.10
C ASN A 179 -2.01 11.53 9.64
N ILE A 180 -1.02 10.65 9.53
CA ILE A 180 -1.27 9.26 9.17
C ILE A 180 -2.12 8.58 10.25
N GLN A 181 -3.11 7.80 9.82
CA GLN A 181 -3.94 7.02 10.75
C GLN A 181 -3.17 5.77 11.18
N LEU A 182 -3.11 5.52 12.48
CA LEU A 182 -2.43 4.38 13.07
C LEU A 182 -3.42 3.55 13.89
N THR A 183 -3.43 2.24 13.69
CA THR A 183 -4.26 1.24 14.38
C THR A 183 -4.04 1.22 15.89
N VAL A 184 -2.86 1.62 16.36
CA VAL A 184 -2.50 1.61 17.79
C VAL A 184 -2.89 2.89 18.53
N ILE A 185 -3.34 3.93 17.81
CA ILE A 185 -3.73 5.21 18.40
C ILE A 185 -5.25 5.27 18.48
N PRO A 186 -5.86 5.13 19.66
CA PRO A 186 -7.32 5.18 19.79
C PRO A 186 -7.86 6.60 19.58
N THR A 187 -9.12 6.69 19.16
CA THR A 187 -9.88 7.94 19.07
C THR A 187 -11.24 7.79 19.76
N ALA A 188 -11.91 8.91 20.06
CA ALA A 188 -13.24 8.90 20.66
C ALA A 188 -14.32 8.24 19.76
N ALA A 189 -14.08 8.14 18.45
CA ALA A 189 -15.03 7.62 17.46
C ALA A 189 -14.59 6.30 16.80
N GLY A 190 -13.46 5.71 17.22
CA GLY A 190 -12.90 4.50 16.59
C GLY A 190 -11.46 4.21 17.02
N THR A 191 -10.86 3.15 16.46
CA THR A 191 -9.55 2.62 16.88
C THR A 191 -8.36 3.20 16.12
N GLN A 192 -8.58 4.06 15.12
CA GLN A 192 -7.52 4.55 14.23
C GLN A 192 -7.37 6.08 14.30
N GLY A 193 -6.30 6.53 14.92
CA GLY A 193 -6.00 7.93 15.19
C GLY A 193 -4.66 8.37 14.62
N SER A 194 -4.50 9.68 14.42
CA SER A 194 -3.22 10.26 14.03
C SER A 194 -2.46 10.81 15.24
N VAL A 195 -1.15 10.96 15.11
CA VAL A 195 -0.31 11.60 16.13
C VAL A 195 -0.78 13.03 16.41
N ALA A 196 -1.14 13.78 15.36
CA ALA A 196 -1.69 15.13 15.50
C ALA A 196 -2.98 15.14 16.32
N ARG A 197 -3.91 14.20 16.05
CA ARG A 197 -5.14 14.07 16.83
C ARG A 197 -4.84 13.72 18.27
N TYR A 198 -4.05 12.68 18.49
CA TYR A 198 -3.73 12.17 19.82
C TYR A 198 -3.14 13.26 20.71
N LEU A 199 -2.13 13.99 20.23
CA LEU A 199 -1.51 15.07 21.01
C LEU A 199 -2.49 16.23 21.25
N ALA A 200 -3.23 16.66 20.23
CA ALA A 200 -4.20 17.75 20.37
C ALA A 200 -5.32 17.42 21.38
N THR A 201 -5.84 16.20 21.35
CA THR A 201 -6.93 15.78 22.25
C THR A 201 -6.44 15.47 23.66
N THR A 202 -5.25 14.86 23.81
CA THR A 202 -4.69 14.49 25.12
C THR A 202 -4.39 15.72 25.97
N TYR A 203 -3.82 16.76 25.37
CA TYR A 203 -3.50 18.00 26.06
C TYR A 203 -4.62 19.06 25.94
N GLN A 204 -5.72 18.74 25.26
CA GLN A 204 -6.87 19.62 25.03
C GLN A 204 -6.53 21.04 24.55
N PHE A 205 -5.41 21.21 23.83
CA PHE A 205 -4.95 22.53 23.43
C PHE A 205 -5.52 22.91 22.05
N LEU A 206 -5.98 24.16 21.94
CA LEU A 206 -6.59 24.72 20.73
C LEU A 206 -7.69 23.81 20.13
N PRO A 207 -8.76 23.49 20.90
CA PRO A 207 -9.80 22.56 20.48
C PRO A 207 -10.72 23.09 19.36
N THR A 208 -10.56 24.36 18.95
CA THR A 208 -11.35 24.99 17.90
C THR A 208 -11.29 24.18 16.60
N VAL A 209 -12.46 23.79 16.10
CA VAL A 209 -12.60 23.03 14.85
C VAL A 209 -12.36 23.94 13.65
N VAL A 210 -11.52 23.51 12.73
CA VAL A 210 -11.17 24.23 11.48
C VAL A 210 -11.91 23.64 10.28
N GLY A 211 -12.26 22.35 10.33
CA GLY A 211 -13.07 21.69 9.30
C GLY A 211 -13.31 20.22 9.63
N GLY A 212 -14.54 19.74 9.48
CA GLY A 212 -14.92 18.39 9.90
C GLY A 212 -14.54 18.10 11.36
N SER A 213 -13.74 17.07 11.59
CA SER A 213 -13.19 16.69 12.91
C SER A 213 -11.73 17.14 13.13
N TYR A 214 -11.25 18.10 12.33
CA TYR A 214 -9.88 18.60 12.38
C TYR A 214 -9.81 19.89 13.22
N THR A 215 -8.98 19.91 14.27
CA THR A 215 -8.85 21.04 15.19
C THR A 215 -7.61 21.90 14.91
N LEU A 216 -7.60 23.12 15.42
CA LEU A 216 -6.44 24.02 15.32
C LEU A 216 -5.21 23.43 16.03
N GLY A 217 -5.40 22.71 17.15
CA GLY A 217 -4.33 21.95 17.80
C GLY A 217 -3.70 20.92 16.85
N MET A 218 -4.50 20.19 16.08
CA MET A 218 -4.00 19.24 15.07
C MET A 218 -3.21 19.94 13.96
N VAL A 219 -3.68 21.10 13.49
CA VAL A 219 -2.94 21.94 12.53
C VAL A 219 -1.56 22.29 13.09
N VAL A 220 -1.49 22.76 14.34
CA VAL A 220 -0.22 23.15 14.98
C VAL A 220 0.74 21.98 15.08
N VAL A 221 0.30 20.80 15.56
CA VAL A 221 1.17 19.61 15.63
C VAL A 221 1.71 19.24 14.24
N SER A 222 0.85 19.29 13.25
CA SER A 222 1.20 18.93 11.87
C SER A 222 2.19 19.92 11.25
N VAL A 223 1.99 21.21 11.48
CA VAL A 223 2.92 22.27 11.06
C VAL A 223 4.26 22.11 11.77
N VAL A 224 4.28 21.83 13.08
CA VAL A 224 5.52 21.58 13.83
C VAL A 224 6.26 20.37 13.27
N GLY A 225 5.57 19.25 13.03
CA GLY A 225 6.15 18.07 12.41
C GLY A 225 6.74 18.36 11.02
N GLY A 226 6.03 19.14 10.21
CA GLY A 226 6.51 19.62 8.91
C GLY A 226 7.74 20.53 9.02
N LEU A 227 7.75 21.47 9.96
CA LEU A 227 8.89 22.36 10.18
C LEU A 227 10.13 21.58 10.65
N VAL A 228 9.97 20.61 11.55
CA VAL A 228 11.06 19.73 12.00
C VAL A 228 11.65 18.95 10.81
N ALA A 229 10.80 18.34 9.98
CA ALA A 229 11.26 17.62 8.80
C ALA A 229 11.96 18.54 7.80
N LEU A 230 11.41 19.73 7.54
CA LEU A 230 12.02 20.74 6.66
C LEU A 230 13.40 21.16 7.16
N VAL A 231 13.51 21.55 8.43
CA VAL A 231 14.78 22.00 9.02
C VAL A 231 15.79 20.86 9.03
N GLY A 232 15.36 19.64 9.37
CA GLY A 232 16.20 18.44 9.33
C GLY A 232 16.74 18.17 7.93
N THR A 233 15.87 18.11 6.91
CA THR A 233 16.27 17.90 5.52
C THR A 233 17.18 19.02 5.03
N ARG A 234 16.88 20.29 5.35
CA ARG A 234 17.73 21.44 5.02
C ARG A 234 19.12 21.31 5.63
N ALA A 235 19.22 20.90 6.90
CA ALA A 235 20.50 20.70 7.57
C ALA A 235 21.33 19.57 6.93
N LEU A 236 20.69 18.49 6.46
CA LEU A 236 21.38 17.42 5.72
C LEU A 236 21.99 17.95 4.41
N LEU A 237 21.20 18.68 3.62
CA LEU A 237 21.65 19.20 2.33
C LEU A 237 22.73 20.28 2.47
N HIS A 238 22.73 21.09 3.54
CA HIS A 238 23.79 22.08 3.78
C HIS A 238 25.12 21.46 4.20
N ARG A 239 25.12 20.24 4.76
CA ARG A 239 26.37 19.54 5.13
C ARG A 239 27.03 18.94 3.89
N ASP A 240 26.24 18.25 3.09
CA ASP A 240 26.63 17.67 1.80
C ASP A 240 25.36 17.53 0.98
N GLU A 241 25.27 18.27 -0.12
CA GLU A 241 24.07 18.32 -0.95
C GLU A 241 23.76 16.95 -1.56
N THR A 242 24.77 16.27 -2.12
CA THR A 242 24.57 14.99 -2.81
C THR A 242 24.21 13.90 -1.82
N ALA A 243 24.94 13.81 -0.70
CA ALA A 243 24.65 12.84 0.35
C ALA A 243 23.29 13.13 1.02
N GLY A 244 22.97 14.41 1.24
CA GLY A 244 21.70 14.85 1.83
C GLY A 244 20.49 14.49 0.97
N ILE A 245 20.59 14.66 -0.35
CA ILE A 245 19.55 14.23 -1.31
C ILE A 245 19.35 12.72 -1.25
N ASN A 246 20.45 11.95 -1.26
CA ASN A 246 20.38 10.49 -1.19
C ASN A 246 19.78 9.99 0.14
N GLN A 247 20.15 10.60 1.26
CA GLN A 247 19.59 10.29 2.58
C GLN A 247 18.10 10.60 2.64
N PHE A 248 17.68 11.76 2.12
CA PHE A 248 16.26 12.11 2.03
C PHE A 248 15.49 11.13 1.14
N LEU A 249 16.04 10.75 -0.02
CA LEU A 249 15.43 9.78 -0.91
C LEU A 249 15.25 8.41 -0.23
N VAL A 250 16.24 7.94 0.51
CA VAL A 250 16.13 6.69 1.27
C VAL A 250 15.07 6.82 2.36
N ALA A 251 15.07 7.89 3.15
CA ALA A 251 14.08 8.12 4.20
C ALA A 251 12.65 8.18 3.63
N LEU A 252 12.45 8.90 2.53
CA LEU A 252 11.18 8.96 1.83
C LEU A 252 10.76 7.59 1.31
N GLY A 253 11.68 6.83 0.68
CA GLY A 253 11.42 5.47 0.25
C GLY A 253 10.94 4.57 1.39
N LEU A 254 11.55 4.67 2.58
CA LEU A 254 11.14 3.93 3.77
C LEU A 254 9.78 4.37 4.32
N VAL A 255 9.46 5.67 4.28
CA VAL A 255 8.11 6.16 4.59
C VAL A 255 7.08 5.52 3.66
N VAL A 256 7.37 5.48 2.36
CA VAL A 256 6.48 4.88 1.36
C VAL A 256 6.37 3.36 1.58
N VAL A 257 7.46 2.67 1.96
CA VAL A 257 7.44 1.26 2.37
C VAL A 257 6.53 1.04 3.57
N PHE A 258 6.61 1.88 4.61
CA PHE A 258 5.75 1.78 5.79
C PHE A 258 4.27 1.86 5.40
N THR A 259 3.91 2.87 4.62
CA THR A 259 2.56 3.05 4.07
C THR A 259 2.12 1.86 3.21
N SER A 260 3.04 1.31 2.39
CA SER A 260 2.77 0.09 1.62
C SER A 260 2.49 -1.11 2.54
N GLY A 261 3.17 -1.21 3.68
CA GLY A 261 2.92 -2.20 4.73
C GLY A 261 1.47 -2.17 5.21
N GLY A 262 1.02 -0.99 5.65
CA GLY A 262 -0.35 -0.78 6.13
C GLY A 262 -1.39 -1.09 5.06
N THR A 263 -1.18 -0.62 3.83
CA THR A 263 -2.17 -0.87 2.75
C THR A 263 -2.26 -2.32 2.31
N GLN A 264 -1.11 -3.02 2.22
CA GLN A 264 -1.08 -4.36 1.62
C GLN A 264 -1.42 -5.47 2.61
N VAL A 265 -1.18 -5.29 3.91
CA VAL A 265 -1.55 -6.31 4.91
C VAL A 265 -3.05 -6.53 4.95
N GLY A 266 -3.84 -5.47 4.78
CA GLY A 266 -5.31 -5.55 4.79
C GLY A 266 -5.88 -6.46 3.71
N LEU A 267 -5.18 -6.59 2.58
CA LEU A 267 -5.55 -7.54 1.51
C LEU A 267 -5.38 -9.00 1.92
N ALA A 268 -4.52 -9.29 2.89
CA ALA A 268 -4.26 -10.64 3.38
C ALA A 268 -5.04 -10.95 4.66
N THR A 269 -5.22 -9.97 5.53
CA THR A 269 -5.84 -10.13 6.85
C THR A 269 -7.33 -9.81 6.85
N GLY A 270 -7.79 -8.85 6.04
CA GLY A 270 -9.19 -8.41 5.99
C GLY A 270 -10.21 -9.55 5.89
N PRO A 271 -10.02 -10.57 5.04
CA PRO A 271 -10.97 -11.69 4.92
C PRO A 271 -11.19 -12.50 6.20
N LEU A 272 -10.31 -12.37 7.19
CA LEU A 272 -10.38 -13.07 8.49
C LEU A 272 -10.73 -12.13 9.65
N GLU A 273 -10.92 -10.83 9.40
CA GLU A 273 -11.14 -9.85 10.47
C GLU A 273 -12.44 -10.11 11.23
N ALA A 274 -13.54 -10.38 10.53
CA ALA A 274 -14.82 -10.70 11.17
C ALA A 274 -14.73 -11.93 12.09
N VAL A 275 -13.96 -12.95 11.69
CA VAL A 275 -13.71 -14.16 12.48
C VAL A 275 -12.92 -13.82 13.75
N PHE A 276 -11.90 -12.96 13.65
CA PHE A 276 -11.09 -12.56 14.80
C PHE A 276 -11.88 -11.71 15.78
N GLU A 277 -12.59 -10.70 15.30
CA GLU A 277 -13.32 -9.75 16.15
C GLU A 277 -14.59 -10.38 16.76
N THR A 278 -15.35 -11.12 15.95
CA THR A 278 -16.69 -11.60 16.33
C THR A 278 -16.64 -12.98 16.98
N ASP A 279 -15.97 -13.94 16.33
CA ASP A 279 -15.99 -15.34 16.77
C ASP A 279 -14.94 -15.62 17.84
N LEU A 280 -13.73 -15.10 17.66
CA LEU A 280 -12.60 -15.31 18.59
C LEU A 280 -12.49 -14.23 19.68
N GLN A 281 -13.18 -13.09 19.51
CA GLN A 281 -13.09 -11.92 20.41
C GLN A 281 -11.64 -11.46 20.65
N LEU A 282 -10.80 -11.57 19.62
CA LEU A 282 -9.41 -11.15 19.62
C LEU A 282 -9.24 -9.83 18.89
N SER A 283 -8.31 -9.00 19.35
CA SER A 283 -7.97 -7.76 18.66
C SER A 283 -7.34 -8.04 17.29
N SER A 284 -7.74 -7.25 16.27
CA SER A 284 -7.20 -7.32 14.91
C SER A 284 -5.68 -7.15 14.85
N ILE A 285 -5.05 -6.59 15.89
CA ILE A 285 -3.58 -6.46 15.97
C ILE A 285 -2.85 -7.81 15.89
N TYR A 286 -3.43 -8.90 16.40
CA TYR A 286 -2.81 -10.23 16.31
C TYR A 286 -2.78 -10.73 14.87
N LEU A 287 -3.84 -10.47 14.12
CA LEU A 287 -3.95 -10.82 12.71
C LEU A 287 -3.03 -9.94 11.86
N LEU A 288 -2.95 -8.64 12.16
CA LEU A 288 -2.00 -7.72 11.54
C LEU A 288 -0.55 -8.09 11.85
N ALA A 289 -0.25 -8.61 13.04
CA ALA A 289 1.09 -9.12 13.38
C ALA A 289 1.47 -10.37 12.59
N LEU A 290 0.52 -11.30 12.40
CA LEU A 290 0.71 -12.46 11.52
C LEU A 290 0.98 -12.00 10.08
N GLY A 291 0.18 -11.06 9.57
CA GLY A 291 0.36 -10.51 8.23
C GLY A 291 1.68 -9.74 8.08
N GLY A 292 2.06 -8.94 9.08
CA GLY A 292 3.34 -8.23 9.13
C GLY A 292 4.55 -9.19 9.12
N GLY A 293 4.46 -10.31 9.85
CA GLY A 293 5.46 -11.37 9.80
C GLY A 293 5.58 -12.01 8.41
N GLY A 294 4.45 -12.29 7.75
CA GLY A 294 4.43 -12.78 6.37
C GLY A 294 5.08 -11.79 5.39
N ILE A 295 4.70 -10.50 5.48
CA ILE A 295 5.28 -9.42 4.66
C ILE A 295 6.80 -9.35 4.83
N LEU A 296 7.27 -9.39 6.08
CA LEU A 296 8.70 -9.36 6.41
C LEU A 296 9.45 -10.52 5.76
N LEU A 297 8.94 -11.75 5.92
CA LEU A 297 9.56 -12.94 5.34
C LEU A 297 9.56 -12.90 3.80
N GLY A 298 8.46 -12.45 3.20
CA GLY A 298 8.34 -12.28 1.76
C GLY A 298 9.36 -11.30 1.20
N ALA A 299 9.49 -10.14 1.84
CA ALA A 299 10.44 -9.10 1.48
C ALA A 299 11.89 -9.60 1.58
N TRP A 300 12.25 -10.38 2.61
CA TRP A 300 13.61 -10.87 2.76
C TRP A 300 13.96 -12.01 1.79
N ILE A 301 13.02 -12.93 1.55
CA ILE A 301 13.30 -14.15 0.77
C ILE A 301 13.20 -13.88 -0.75
N ARG A 302 12.17 -13.15 -1.19
CA ARG A 302 11.92 -12.91 -2.63
C ARG A 302 12.06 -11.46 -3.06
N GLY A 303 11.97 -10.50 -2.13
CA GLY A 303 12.10 -9.08 -2.41
C GLY A 303 13.39 -8.68 -3.15
N PRO A 304 14.60 -9.21 -2.86
CA PRO A 304 15.82 -8.81 -3.55
C PRO A 304 15.75 -8.94 -5.07
N ARG A 305 15.15 -10.03 -5.58
CA ARG A 305 15.01 -10.26 -7.03
C ARG A 305 14.11 -9.20 -7.66
N LEU A 306 13.01 -8.87 -7.00
CA LEU A 306 12.08 -7.86 -7.50
C LEU A 306 12.68 -6.46 -7.42
N VAL A 307 13.27 -6.09 -6.28
CA VAL A 307 13.95 -4.80 -6.10
C VAL A 307 14.96 -4.60 -7.22
N GLN A 308 15.76 -5.62 -7.55
CA GLN A 308 16.75 -5.54 -8.61
C GLN A 308 16.11 -5.41 -10.01
N ALA A 309 15.10 -6.24 -10.31
CA ALA A 309 14.41 -6.18 -11.61
C ALA A 309 13.76 -4.80 -11.84
N VAL A 310 13.05 -4.31 -10.83
CA VAL A 310 12.36 -3.02 -10.85
C VAL A 310 13.39 -1.89 -10.86
N SER A 311 14.43 -1.91 -10.03
CA SER A 311 15.43 -0.84 -9.99
C SER A 311 16.15 -0.61 -11.31
N ASN A 312 16.32 -1.66 -12.13
CA ASN A 312 16.97 -1.53 -13.44
C ASN A 312 16.16 -0.66 -14.41
N GLU A 313 14.84 -0.74 -14.36
CA GLU A 313 13.96 0.15 -15.13
C GLU A 313 14.00 1.60 -14.58
N TYR A 314 14.45 1.78 -13.34
CA TYR A 314 14.39 3.03 -12.58
C TYR A 314 15.75 3.73 -12.51
N ALA A 315 16.85 3.02 -12.83
CA ALA A 315 18.21 3.54 -12.79
C ALA A 315 18.40 4.79 -13.68
N SER A 316 17.54 4.96 -14.68
CA SER A 316 17.55 6.12 -15.57
C SER A 316 16.94 7.41 -14.99
N LEU A 317 16.28 7.35 -13.81
CA LEU A 317 15.55 8.49 -13.22
C LEU A 317 16.44 9.44 -12.40
N GLY A 318 17.48 8.93 -11.73
CA GLY A 318 18.27 9.74 -10.80
C GLY A 318 17.46 10.31 -9.60
N PRO A 319 18.13 10.90 -8.59
CA PRO A 319 17.51 11.16 -7.29
C PRO A 319 16.29 12.10 -7.31
N ARG A 320 16.35 13.19 -8.08
CA ARG A 320 15.27 14.20 -8.16
C ARG A 320 13.96 13.62 -8.67
N ARG A 321 14.01 12.81 -9.73
CA ARG A 321 12.81 12.17 -10.31
C ARG A 321 12.30 11.05 -9.41
N SER A 322 13.19 10.33 -8.73
CA SER A 322 12.81 9.35 -7.71
C SER A 322 12.02 10.02 -6.56
N ILE A 323 12.46 11.18 -6.08
CA ILE A 323 11.71 11.97 -5.08
C ILE A 323 10.34 12.40 -5.63
N ALA A 324 10.31 12.95 -6.85
CA ALA A 324 9.06 13.38 -7.49
C ALA A 324 8.06 12.25 -7.74
N ALA A 325 8.53 11.01 -7.92
CA ALA A 325 7.67 9.84 -8.05
C ALA A 325 7.14 9.35 -6.69
N LEU A 326 7.95 9.41 -5.64
CA LEU A 326 7.59 8.83 -4.33
C LEU A 326 6.60 9.67 -3.52
N ILE A 327 6.67 11.01 -3.61
CA ILE A 327 5.78 11.89 -2.83
C ILE A 327 4.30 11.70 -3.22
N PRO A 328 3.91 11.77 -4.50
CA PRO A 328 2.52 11.53 -4.91
C PRO A 328 2.05 10.13 -4.51
N ALA A 329 2.88 9.10 -4.74
CA ALA A 329 2.59 7.72 -4.37
C ALA A 329 2.28 7.57 -2.88
N PHE A 330 3.07 8.23 -2.02
CA PHE A 330 2.81 8.28 -0.58
C PHE A 330 1.47 8.98 -0.28
N LEU A 331 1.21 10.15 -0.85
CA LEU A 331 -0.01 10.92 -0.56
C LEU A 331 -1.29 10.20 -1.01
N ILE A 332 -1.30 9.58 -2.19
CA ILE A 332 -2.45 8.80 -2.67
C ILE A 332 -2.63 7.54 -1.85
N ALA A 333 -1.56 6.88 -1.42
CA ALA A 333 -1.69 5.74 -0.53
C ALA A 333 -2.24 6.13 0.84
N GLN A 334 -1.84 7.28 1.38
CA GLN A 334 -2.43 7.82 2.60
C GLN A 334 -3.91 8.18 2.41
N LEU A 335 -4.29 8.75 1.27
CA LEU A 335 -5.68 9.01 0.95
C LEU A 335 -6.49 7.71 0.85
N ALA A 336 -5.95 6.68 0.21
CA ALA A 336 -6.57 5.37 0.11
C ALA A 336 -6.82 4.74 1.50
N ILE A 337 -5.84 4.83 2.40
CA ILE A 337 -5.97 4.38 3.81
C ILE A 337 -7.10 5.13 4.52
N VAL A 338 -7.16 6.45 4.36
CA VAL A 338 -8.20 7.30 4.98
C VAL A 338 -9.60 6.94 4.45
N LEU A 339 -9.70 6.59 3.17
CA LEU A 339 -10.95 6.22 2.51
C LEU A 339 -11.29 4.73 2.64
N GLY A 340 -10.43 3.89 3.23
CA GLY A 340 -10.59 2.44 3.27
C GLY A 340 -10.41 1.74 1.91
N ILE A 341 -10.02 2.46 0.85
CA ILE A 341 -10.01 1.91 -0.51
C ILE A 341 -8.76 1.04 -0.72
N PRO A 342 -8.90 -0.27 -1.01
CA PRO A 342 -7.76 -1.12 -1.29
C PRO A 342 -7.08 -0.70 -2.59
N ILE A 343 -5.75 -0.53 -2.58
CA ILE A 343 -4.99 -0.13 -3.77
C ILE A 343 -3.81 -1.06 -4.07
N SER A 344 -3.42 -1.13 -5.33
CA SER A 344 -2.19 -1.82 -5.74
C SER A 344 -1.02 -0.83 -5.79
N PHE A 345 -0.04 -1.02 -4.91
CA PHE A 345 1.12 -0.12 -4.82
C PHE A 345 1.97 -0.12 -6.10
N ASN A 346 2.09 -1.28 -6.76
CA ASN A 346 2.79 -1.39 -8.04
C ASN A 346 2.16 -0.47 -9.11
N LYS A 347 0.83 -0.39 -9.18
CA LYS A 347 0.13 0.50 -10.11
C LYS A 347 0.42 1.97 -9.81
N VAL A 348 0.33 2.35 -8.54
CA VAL A 348 0.63 3.70 -8.08
C VAL A 348 2.04 4.09 -8.50
N MET A 349 3.04 3.28 -8.13
CA MET A 349 4.44 3.54 -8.46
C MET A 349 4.68 3.65 -9.96
N ILE A 350 4.18 2.71 -10.77
CA ILE A 350 4.33 2.75 -12.24
C ILE A 350 3.76 4.07 -12.80
N ALA A 351 2.59 4.51 -12.34
CA ALA A 351 2.00 5.76 -12.79
C ALA A 351 2.84 6.99 -12.42
N SER A 352 3.32 7.08 -11.17
CA SER A 352 4.16 8.20 -10.72
C SER A 352 5.49 8.24 -11.47
N ILE A 353 6.05 7.08 -11.83
CA ILE A 353 7.30 6.99 -12.60
C ILE A 353 7.10 7.42 -14.04
N VAL A 354 6.04 6.95 -14.69
CA VAL A 354 5.70 7.39 -16.04
C VAL A 354 5.53 8.91 -16.06
N GLY A 355 4.81 9.47 -15.07
CA GLY A 355 4.65 10.91 -14.90
C GLY A 355 5.97 11.67 -14.72
N SER A 356 6.81 11.25 -13.77
CA SER A 356 8.09 11.91 -13.49
C SER A 356 9.12 11.74 -14.62
N GLY A 357 9.05 10.63 -15.35
CA GLY A 357 9.87 10.34 -16.53
C GLY A 357 9.52 11.23 -17.72
N LEU A 358 8.23 11.48 -17.97
CA LEU A 358 7.76 12.38 -19.03
C LEU A 358 8.27 13.82 -18.84
N ALA A 359 8.58 14.24 -17.60
CA ALA A 359 9.20 15.53 -17.38
C ALA A 359 10.57 15.64 -18.06
N ALA A 360 11.35 14.55 -18.15
CA ALA A 360 12.71 14.53 -18.72
C ALA A 360 12.76 14.67 -20.25
N SER A 361 11.71 14.28 -20.96
CA SER A 361 11.71 14.21 -22.42
C SER A 361 11.26 15.53 -23.07
N SER A 362 12.20 16.45 -23.28
CA SER A 362 12.07 17.52 -24.29
C SER A 362 12.60 17.10 -25.67
N SER A 363 13.10 15.86 -25.82
CA SER A 363 13.62 15.32 -27.07
C SER A 363 13.27 13.83 -27.25
N GLY A 364 12.24 13.53 -28.05
CA GLY A 364 12.19 12.36 -28.93
C GLY A 364 12.28 10.93 -28.38
N GLY A 365 12.11 10.67 -27.08
CA GLY A 365 12.14 9.30 -26.51
C GLY A 365 10.78 8.59 -26.58
N SER A 366 10.79 7.29 -26.94
CA SER A 366 9.62 6.46 -27.25
C SER A 366 8.44 6.64 -26.30
N GLY A 367 7.34 7.18 -26.85
CA GLY A 367 6.06 7.25 -26.14
C GLY A 367 5.65 5.89 -25.58
N VAL A 368 4.95 5.90 -24.45
CA VAL A 368 4.41 4.68 -23.83
C VAL A 368 3.57 3.95 -24.88
N SER A 369 4.00 2.75 -25.26
CA SER A 369 3.32 1.96 -26.30
C SER A 369 1.87 1.69 -25.88
N PRO A 370 0.86 2.09 -26.69
CA PRO A 370 -0.55 1.80 -26.42
C PRO A 370 -0.81 0.31 -26.23
N ARG A 371 -0.03 -0.55 -26.91
CA ARG A 371 -0.07 -2.00 -26.75
C ARG A 371 0.36 -2.44 -25.35
N LYS A 372 1.44 -1.88 -24.81
CA LYS A 372 1.89 -2.21 -23.45
C LYS A 372 0.85 -1.78 -22.41
N VAL A 373 0.28 -0.58 -22.56
CA VAL A 373 -0.80 -0.08 -21.69
C VAL A 373 -2.02 -1.00 -21.75
N GLY A 374 -2.45 -1.38 -22.96
CA GLY A 374 -3.58 -2.30 -23.16
C GLY A 374 -3.34 -3.68 -22.53
N ILE A 375 -2.13 -4.24 -22.66
CA ILE A 375 -1.76 -5.52 -22.02
C ILE A 375 -1.79 -5.39 -20.49
N THR A 376 -1.27 -4.29 -19.93
CA THR A 376 -1.26 -4.04 -18.49
C THR A 376 -2.68 -3.88 -17.94
N ILE A 377 -3.54 -3.09 -18.59
CA ILE A 377 -4.95 -2.95 -18.15
C ILE A 377 -5.68 -4.28 -18.31
N GLY A 378 -5.46 -4.98 -19.43
CA GLY A 378 -6.04 -6.29 -19.68
C GLY A 378 -5.64 -7.33 -18.64
N SER A 379 -4.39 -7.31 -18.17
CA SER A 379 -3.94 -8.21 -17.11
C SER A 379 -4.56 -7.89 -15.76
N TRP A 380 -4.84 -6.62 -15.45
CA TRP A 380 -5.52 -6.21 -14.22
C TRP A 380 -6.98 -6.67 -14.20
N VAL A 381 -7.70 -6.44 -15.29
CA VAL A 381 -9.10 -6.89 -15.43
C VAL A 381 -9.16 -8.40 -15.46
N GLY A 382 -8.28 -9.04 -16.23
CA GLY A 382 -8.18 -10.49 -16.33
C GLY A 382 -7.85 -11.15 -14.99
N SER A 383 -6.95 -10.58 -14.19
CA SER A 383 -6.63 -11.14 -12.87
C SER A 383 -7.79 -11.00 -11.89
N MET A 384 -8.52 -9.88 -11.90
CA MET A 384 -9.70 -9.69 -11.06
C MET A 384 -10.82 -10.68 -11.41
N LEU A 385 -11.22 -10.75 -12.68
CA LEU A 385 -12.30 -11.63 -13.12
C LEU A 385 -11.90 -13.10 -12.98
N GLY A 386 -10.67 -13.45 -13.39
CA GLY A 386 -10.13 -14.80 -13.25
C GLY A 386 -10.06 -15.24 -11.79
N ALA A 387 -9.59 -14.38 -10.89
CA ALA A 387 -9.57 -14.69 -9.46
C ALA A 387 -10.97 -14.89 -8.89
N GLY A 388 -11.96 -14.10 -9.31
CA GLY A 388 -13.35 -14.30 -8.91
C GLY A 388 -13.92 -15.64 -9.33
N VAL A 389 -13.75 -16.01 -10.59
CA VAL A 389 -14.22 -17.31 -11.11
C VAL A 389 -13.53 -18.48 -10.42
N ILE A 390 -12.20 -18.42 -10.29
CA ILE A 390 -11.41 -19.49 -9.66
C ILE A 390 -11.77 -19.62 -8.18
N SER A 391 -11.91 -18.51 -7.46
CA SER A 391 -12.24 -18.50 -6.03
C SER A 391 -13.67 -19.01 -5.78
N TYR A 392 -14.63 -18.62 -6.63
CA TYR A 392 -16.00 -19.15 -6.59
C TYR A 392 -16.00 -20.68 -6.72
N GLY A 393 -15.33 -21.20 -7.74
CA GLY A 393 -15.23 -22.64 -7.98
C GLY A 393 -14.48 -23.38 -6.86
N LEU A 394 -13.37 -22.82 -6.38
CA LEU A 394 -12.58 -23.40 -5.31
C LEU A 394 -13.39 -23.49 -4.01
N TYR A 395 -14.16 -22.45 -3.66
CA TYR A 395 -15.03 -22.49 -2.50
C TYR A 395 -16.06 -23.64 -2.60
N LEU A 396 -16.75 -23.77 -3.74
CA LEU A 396 -17.73 -24.85 -3.93
C LEU A 396 -17.10 -26.24 -3.80
N LEU A 397 -15.91 -26.43 -4.37
CA LEU A 397 -15.16 -27.69 -4.28
C LEU A 397 -14.78 -28.01 -2.82
N LEU A 398 -14.27 -27.02 -2.08
CA LEU A 398 -13.87 -27.21 -0.70
C LEU A 398 -15.08 -27.46 0.21
N ASN A 399 -16.21 -26.79 -0.04
CA ASN A 399 -17.44 -26.96 0.73
C ASN A 399 -18.10 -28.34 0.48
N ALA A 400 -17.90 -28.93 -0.71
CA ALA A 400 -18.37 -30.27 -1.03
C ALA A 400 -17.49 -31.39 -0.45
N ALA A 401 -16.29 -31.08 0.07
CA ALA A 401 -15.37 -32.08 0.58
C ALA A 401 -15.80 -32.58 1.97
N PRO A 402 -15.85 -33.92 2.21
CA PRO A 402 -16.37 -34.52 3.44
C PRO A 402 -15.53 -34.23 4.71
N VAL A 403 -14.38 -33.57 4.58
CA VAL A 403 -13.51 -33.17 5.70
C VAL A 403 -13.91 -31.80 6.26
N VAL A 404 -14.67 -31.01 5.50
CA VAL A 404 -14.95 -29.59 5.76
C VAL A 404 -16.44 -29.31 6.00
N GLY A 405 -17.33 -30.16 5.49
CA GLY A 405 -18.80 -30.06 5.65
C GLY A 405 -19.34 -30.44 7.03
#